data_AF-A0A5S3SAE5-F1
#
_entry.id   AF-A0A5S3SAE5-F1
#
_cell.length_a   1.000
_cell.length_b   1.000
_cell.length_c   1.000
_cell.angle_alpha   90.00
_cell.angle_beta   90.00
_cell.angle_gamma   90.00
#
_symmetry.space_group_name_H-M   'P 1'
#
loop_
_entity.id
_entity.type
_entity.pdbx_description
1 polymer ?
#
loop_
_entity_poly.entity_id
_entity_poly.type
_entity_poly.pdbx_seq_one_letter_code
_entity_poly.pdbx_strand_id
1 'polypeptide(L)' 'MIYLSRNCTADKPNQKWTGDITYLMTSEGWLYLAVFIDLCSRSVIGCVVVNKI' A
#
# COMPACT_ATOMS: atom_id res chain seq x y z
N MET A 1 7.17 9.85 4.57
CA MET A 1 6.19 9.60 5.66
C MET A 1 5.63 10.94 6.11
N ILE A 2 4.51 11.37 5.52
CA ILE A 2 3.83 12.61 5.91
C ILE A 2 2.85 12.27 7.03
N TYR A 3 3.23 12.55 8.27
CA TYR A 3 2.31 12.51 9.42
C TYR A 3 1.44 13.77 9.41
N LEU A 4 0.44 13.80 8.55
CA LEU A 4 -0.72 14.66 8.77
C LEU A 4 -1.66 13.88 9.70
N SER A 5 -2.11 14.48 10.80
CA SER A 5 -3.00 13.89 11.82
C SER A 5 -4.34 13.41 11.23
N ARG A 6 -4.29 12.35 10.43
CA ARG A 6 -5.45 11.69 9.85
C ARG A 6 -5.88 10.60 10.83
N ASN A 7 -7.19 10.51 11.04
CA ASN A 7 -7.78 9.41 11.79
C ASN A 7 -7.57 8.11 10.99
N CYS A 8 -6.52 7.36 11.36
CA CYS A 8 -6.09 6.09 10.75
C CYS A 8 -6.72 4.86 11.41
N THR A 9 -7.84 5.01 12.12
CA THR A 9 -8.60 3.91 12.73
C THR A 9 -9.86 3.62 11.90
N ALA A 10 -10.24 2.34 11.81
CA ALA A 10 -11.46 1.89 11.15
C ALA A 10 -12.19 0.91 12.07
N ASP A 11 -13.49 1.11 12.27
CA ASP A 11 -14.29 0.33 13.22
C ASP A 11 -14.77 -0.99 12.61
N LYS A 12 -14.84 -1.07 11.28
CA LYS A 12 -15.22 -2.28 10.52
C LYS A 12 -14.32 -2.48 9.30
N PRO A 13 -14.16 -3.73 8.82
CA PRO A 13 -13.46 -4.01 7.56
C PRO A 13 -14.07 -3.27 6.37
N ASN A 14 -13.23 -2.98 5.38
CA ASN A 14 -13.59 -2.33 4.11
C ASN A 14 -14.08 -0.88 4.21
N GLN A 15 -13.77 -0.18 5.32
CA GLN A 15 -14.17 1.22 5.50
C GLN A 15 -13.05 2.21 5.16
N LYS A 16 -11.81 1.87 5.49
CA LYS A 16 -10.65 2.73 5.20
C LYS A 16 -9.46 1.84 4.84
N TRP A 17 -8.78 2.22 3.78
CA TRP A 17 -7.60 1.53 3.30
C TRP A 17 -6.40 2.46 3.34
N THR A 18 -5.24 1.90 3.63
CA THR A 18 -3.97 2.58 3.47
C THR A 18 -3.18 1.90 2.37
N GLY A 19 -2.33 2.64 1.69
CA GLY A 19 -1.43 2.07 0.72
C GLY A 19 -0.04 2.68 0.83
N ASP A 20 0.93 1.93 0.35
CA ASP A 20 2.32 2.37 0.20
C ASP A 20 2.84 1.94 -1.17
N ILE A 21 3.80 2.70 -1.69
CA ILE A 21 4.51 2.38 -2.94
C ILE A 21 5.98 2.19 -2.60
N THR A 22 6.46 0.98 -2.82
CA THR A 22 7.84 0.59 -2.61
C THR A 22 8.53 0.34 -3.95
N TYR A 23 9.79 0.76 -4.05
CA TYR A 23 10.64 0.52 -5.20
C TYR A 23 11.48 -0.73 -4.95
N LEU A 24 11.40 -1.70 -5.86
CA LEU A 24 12.16 -2.94 -5.77
C LEU A 24 13.18 -2.99 -6.91
N MET A 25 14.43 -3.26 -6.57
CA MET A 25 15.47 -3.51 -7.56
C MET A 25 15.50 -5.00 -7.89
N THR A 26 15.48 -5.34 -9.18
CA THR A 26 15.66 -6.70 -9.69
C THR A 26 16.83 -6.74 -10.67
N SER A 27 17.24 -7.94 -11.11
CA SER A 27 18.26 -8.09 -12.16
C SER A 27 17.83 -7.52 -13.51
N GLU A 28 16.53 -7.37 -13.76
CA GLU A 28 15.96 -6.88 -15.01
C GLU A 28 15.62 -5.38 -14.96
N GLY A 29 15.77 -4.75 -13.79
CA GLY A 29 15.51 -3.32 -13.60
C GLY A 29 14.63 -3.02 -12.39
N TRP A 30 14.08 -1.80 -12.37
CA TRP A 30 13.27 -1.30 -11.26
C TRP A 30 11.79 -1.65 -11.42
N LEU A 31 11.20 -2.12 -10.32
CA LEU A 31 9.77 -2.34 -10.19
C LEU A 31 9.16 -1.35 -9.20
N TYR A 32 7.95 -0.92 -9.50
CA TYR A 32 7.05 -0.28 -8.55
C TYR A 32 6.08 -1.33 -8.00
N LEU A 33 6.09 -1.51 -6.68
CA LEU A 33 5.10 -2.31 -5.97
C LEU A 33 4.18 -1.37 -5.20
N ALA A 34 2.90 -1.33 -5.59
CA ALA A 34 1.85 -0.66 -4.83
C ALA A 34 1.04 -1.70 -4.06
N VAL A 35 0.85 -1.50 -2.76
CA VAL A 35 0.07 -2.40 -1.89
C VAL A 35 -1.04 -1.62 -1.21
N PHE A 36 -2.23 -2.21 -1.12
CA PHE A 36 -3.37 -1.69 -0.36
C PHE A 36 -3.69 -2.63 0.81
N ILE A 37 -3.82 -2.05 2.00
CA ILE A 37 -4.08 -2.74 3.25
C ILE A 37 -5.36 -2.18 3.89
N ASP A 38 -6.25 -3.06 4.32
CA ASP A 38 -7.40 -2.68 5.13
C ASP A 38 -6.97 -2.26 6.55
N LEU A 39 -7.40 -1.08 7.01
CA LEU A 39 -6.96 -0.54 8.29
C LEU A 39 -7.58 -1.25 9.51
N CYS A 40 -8.74 -1.91 9.33
CA CYS A 40 -9.41 -2.63 10.41
C CYS A 40 -8.81 -4.04 10.57
N SER A 41 -8.75 -4.81 9.48
CA SER A 41 -8.31 -6.20 9.50
C SER A 41 -6.80 -6.39 9.36
N ARG A 42 -6.06 -5.33 8.95
CA ARG A 42 -4.62 -5.39 8.61
C ARG A 42 -4.30 -6.37 7.48
N SER A 43 -5.30 -6.72 6.67
CA SER A 43 -5.12 -7.65 5.55
C SER A 43 -4.77 -6.90 4.28
N VAL A 44 -3.92 -7.50 3.43
CA VAL A 44 -3.70 -7.00 2.06
C VAL A 44 -4.95 -7.28 1.26
N ILE A 45 -5.53 -6.24 0.66
CA ILE A 45 -6.74 -6.35 -0.17
C ILE A 45 -6.43 -6.22 -1.66
N GLY A 46 -5.22 -5.77 -2.02
CA GLY A 46 -4.78 -5.68 -3.40
C GLY A 46 -3.33 -5.25 -3.52
N CYS A 47 -2.70 -5.64 -4.63
CA CYS A 47 -1.39 -5.16 -5.03
C CYS A 47 -1.29 -5.02 -6.55
N VAL A 48 -0.38 -4.16 -6.99
CA VAL A 48 -0.03 -4.00 -8.41
C VAL A 48 1.48 -3.90 -8.52
N VAL A 49 2.05 -4.60 -9.50
CA VAL A 49 3.46 -4.52 -9.85
C VAL A 49 3.57 -3.92 -11.25
N VAL A 50 4.39 -2.88 -11.39
CA VAL A 50 4.59 -2.19 -12.67
C VAL A 50 6.08 -2.06 -12.94
N ASN A 51 6.51 -2.42 -14.15
CA ASN A 51 7.86 -2.15 -14.63
C ASN A 51 8.07 -0.64 -14.76
N LYS A 52 9.19 -0.15 -14.23
CA LYS A 52 9.63 1.20 -14.52
C LYS A 52 10.25 1.21 -15.91
N ILE A 53 9.56 1.83 -16.85
CA ILE A 53 10.06 2.13 -18.20
C ILE A 53 11.25 3.09 -18.09
#